data_AF-A0A3D3UNW6-F1
#
_entry.id   AF-A0A3D3UNW6-F1
#
_cell.length_a   1.000
_cell.length_b   1.000
_cell.length_c   1.000
_cell.angle_alpha   90.00
_cell.angle_beta   90.00
_cell.angle_gamma   90.00
#
_symmetry.space_group_name_H-M   'P 1'
#
loop_
_entity.id
_entity.type
_entity.pdbx_description
1 polymer ?
#
loop_
_entity_poly.entity_id
_entity_poly.type
_entity_poly.pdbx_seq_one_letter_code
_entity_poly.pdbx_strand_id
1 'polypeptide(L)'
;QRIISRDSSLIVRNSVFTDTCADGQTPTNNRTEHIWGSGISAGGQFIIENNVFGTTPGHNDAIDFDGKSRPDPIPQIMNNIFMGGGDDALDLECDAHIEGNLFMNYIKDELNQASGESNVISAGAAKHYVMARNIFYNNDHVAQVKNEAFLTFVNNTVSDTLGAGIYFELGLPGRRPGQGAYVDGNIFRNTPLAIEGIDELTILAVNNSILPVQWHSYGVGNIDSDPVFVDAGADFRLKAGSPAIGAGPCGLDMGAYVPAGAAICGEPDEVTYRTDATLIVGGPGITHYKYSLNSEPWSEELPVDTPIVLSNLLNGQTYTVDVIGKNSAGLWQSEKEPTASRTWTIDTSYSKLIINEVLAINSPTADRGIISPDLIELYYDGSATLSLSGVSITDNPDEPGKFVFPAGTSIRPDEYLVLYADSDTTSSGIHLGFALNGDGEGVYLYNAGGELLDSVEFGLQLPDLSIGRIGFTGRWTLTLPTFGQANITQPLGDQKTLRINELLADGLVLLEDDFIELYNPQASPVDLTGLYLTDNPVTQPDKHPLGSLSFIAGKGFAVLIADNNNQPGHVDFRLSADNEMIGLFDAGLKQIDKVFYEPQTTDVSYGRAPNGGDDFEFFELPTPGASNPSSGP
;
A
#
# COMPACT_ATOMS: atom_id res chain seq x y z
N GLN A 1 29.09 32.21 0.58
CA GLN A 1 28.32 33.37 0.06
C GLN A 1 26.89 32.89 -0.10
N ARG A 2 25.89 33.68 0.31
CA ARG A 2 24.47 33.32 0.21
C ARG A 2 23.75 34.12 -0.87
N ILE A 3 22.67 33.59 -1.43
CA ILE A 3 21.75 34.35 -2.27
C ILE A 3 20.84 35.17 -1.35
N ILE A 4 20.63 36.44 -1.70
CA ILE A 4 19.71 37.34 -0.99
C ILE A 4 18.64 37.83 -1.97
N SER A 5 17.36 37.57 -1.66
CA SER A 5 16.20 38.06 -2.41
C SER A 5 15.33 38.94 -1.52
N ARG A 6 14.93 40.13 -1.98
CA ARG A 6 14.04 41.02 -1.22
C ARG A 6 13.06 41.71 -2.14
N ASP A 7 11.76 41.47 -1.93
CA ASP A 7 10.67 42.01 -2.74
C ASP A 7 10.93 41.83 -4.25
N SER A 8 11.50 40.69 -4.61
CA SER A 8 12.03 40.40 -5.95
C SER A 8 11.63 39.02 -6.43
N SER A 9 11.65 38.83 -7.74
CA SER A 9 11.55 37.50 -8.33
C SER A 9 12.90 36.79 -8.26
N LEU A 10 12.91 35.53 -7.86
CA LEU A 10 14.08 34.66 -7.84
C LEU A 10 13.73 33.33 -8.50
N ILE A 11 14.57 32.90 -9.44
CA ILE A 11 14.50 31.55 -10.00
C ILE A 11 15.89 30.94 -9.89
N VAL A 12 16.01 29.85 -9.15
CA VAL A 12 17.24 29.06 -9.02
C VAL A 12 16.94 27.66 -9.51
N ARG A 13 17.65 27.23 -10.55
CA ARG A 13 17.44 25.93 -11.19
C ARG A 13 18.72 25.20 -11.50
N ASN A 14 18.68 23.87 -11.42
CA ASN A 14 19.75 22.99 -11.92
C ASN A 14 21.14 23.38 -11.37
N SER A 15 21.20 23.79 -10.10
CA SER A 15 22.40 24.32 -9.45
C SER A 15 22.85 23.43 -8.30
N VAL A 16 24.14 23.52 -7.96
CA VAL A 16 24.72 22.85 -6.78
C VAL A 16 25.24 23.92 -5.83
N PHE A 17 24.72 23.91 -4.61
CA PHE A 17 25.24 24.68 -3.49
C PHE A 17 26.16 23.79 -2.67
N THR A 18 27.41 24.21 -2.46
CA THR A 18 28.34 23.49 -1.58
C THR A 18 27.95 23.66 -0.11
N ASP A 19 28.56 22.88 0.78
CA ASP A 19 28.45 23.09 2.22
C ASP A 19 28.75 24.55 2.59
N THR A 20 28.02 25.10 3.56
CA THR A 20 28.16 26.50 3.96
C THR A 20 29.39 26.73 4.83
N CYS A 21 29.95 25.66 5.40
CA CYS A 21 31.22 25.61 6.10
C CYS A 21 32.06 24.43 5.57
N ALA A 22 33.38 24.55 5.61
CA ALA A 22 34.25 23.41 5.35
C ALA A 22 34.23 22.43 6.54
N ASP A 23 34.57 21.16 6.29
CA ASP A 23 34.64 20.11 7.31
C ASP A 23 35.37 20.57 8.59
N GLY A 24 34.70 20.46 9.73
CA GLY A 24 35.23 20.84 11.05
C GLY A 24 35.32 22.34 11.30
N GLN A 25 34.83 23.21 10.40
CA GLN A 25 34.68 24.64 10.68
C GLN A 25 33.37 24.93 11.40
N THR A 26 33.47 25.64 12.52
CA THR A 26 32.31 26.17 13.24
C THR A 26 31.73 27.39 12.51
N PRO A 27 30.41 27.45 12.26
CA PRO A 27 29.74 28.65 11.80
C PRO A 27 30.02 29.83 12.73
N THR A 28 30.27 31.00 12.16
CA THR A 28 30.59 32.20 12.95
C THR A 28 29.35 33.03 13.32
N ASN A 29 28.19 32.70 12.75
CA ASN A 29 26.90 33.36 12.95
C ASN A 29 25.76 32.50 12.36
N ASN A 30 24.53 32.91 12.64
CA ASN A 30 23.28 32.35 12.09
C ASN A 30 22.87 33.13 10.83
N ARG A 31 23.79 33.29 9.87
CA ARG A 31 23.55 33.96 8.57
C ARG A 31 24.26 33.24 7.43
N THR A 32 24.58 31.98 7.65
CA THR A 32 25.25 31.12 6.68
C THR A 32 24.25 30.16 6.04
N GLU A 33 23.05 30.64 5.68
CA GLU A 33 22.13 29.90 4.80
C GLU A 33 22.60 29.92 3.34
N HIS A 34 22.08 29.01 2.51
CA HIS A 34 22.29 29.08 1.06
C HIS A 34 21.47 30.19 0.43
N ILE A 35 20.21 30.32 0.84
CA ILE A 35 19.26 31.32 0.36
C ILE A 35 18.60 31.98 1.57
N TRP A 36 18.62 33.30 1.57
CA TRP A 36 17.93 34.11 2.56
C TRP A 36 17.09 35.18 1.87
N GLY A 37 15.87 35.44 2.32
CA GLY A 37 15.11 36.51 1.70
C GLY A 37 13.79 36.87 2.35
N SER A 38 13.13 37.84 1.74
CA SER A 38 11.76 38.20 2.12
C SER A 38 10.99 38.82 0.97
N GLY A 39 9.71 38.48 0.83
CA GLY A 39 8.79 39.09 -0.12
C GLY A 39 9.05 38.72 -1.59
N ILE A 40 7.96 38.57 -2.33
CA ILE A 40 7.98 38.36 -3.78
C ILE A 40 7.29 39.57 -4.42
N SER A 41 7.92 40.15 -5.45
CA SER A 41 7.33 41.27 -6.21
C SER A 41 5.96 40.89 -6.76
N ALA A 42 5.01 41.83 -6.86
CA ALA A 42 3.70 41.56 -7.45
C ALA A 42 3.81 40.98 -8.87
N GLY A 43 3.13 39.87 -9.14
CA GLY A 43 3.26 39.11 -10.40
C GLY A 43 4.61 38.41 -10.61
N GLY A 44 5.48 38.44 -9.61
CA GLY A 44 6.78 37.79 -9.59
C GLY A 44 6.72 36.32 -9.20
N GLN A 45 7.89 35.70 -9.11
CA GLN A 45 8.04 34.28 -8.82
C GLN A 45 9.20 34.02 -7.86
N PHE A 46 9.05 33.03 -6.98
CA PHE A 46 10.16 32.48 -6.19
C PHE A 46 10.18 30.97 -6.43
N ILE A 47 11.06 30.53 -7.32
CA ILE A 47 11.13 29.12 -7.77
C ILE A 47 12.53 28.59 -7.48
N ILE A 48 12.60 27.57 -6.64
CA ILE A 48 13.81 26.82 -6.30
C ILE A 48 13.58 25.39 -6.79
N GLU A 49 14.19 25.02 -7.91
CA GLU A 49 13.86 23.76 -8.58
C GLU A 49 15.07 22.97 -9.10
N ASN A 50 15.08 21.65 -8.92
CA ASN A 50 16.12 20.76 -9.43
C ASN A 50 17.54 21.12 -8.96
N ASN A 51 17.70 21.58 -7.71
CA ASN A 51 19.00 21.93 -7.14
C ASN A 51 19.49 20.87 -6.15
N VAL A 52 20.80 20.88 -5.87
CA VAL A 52 21.41 20.12 -4.78
C VAL A 52 21.97 21.11 -3.76
N PHE A 53 21.51 21.03 -2.52
CA PHE A 53 21.97 21.82 -1.40
C PHE A 53 22.88 20.98 -0.51
N GLY A 54 24.12 21.43 -0.32
CA GLY A 54 25.05 20.89 0.67
C GLY A 54 24.56 21.12 2.11
N THR A 55 25.44 20.90 3.06
CA THR A 55 25.10 20.95 4.49
C THR A 55 25.12 22.36 5.08
N THR A 56 24.25 22.60 6.06
CA THR A 56 24.15 23.85 6.85
C THR A 56 24.35 23.60 8.35
N PRO A 57 25.60 23.52 8.86
CA PRO A 57 25.84 23.23 10.28
C PRO A 57 25.44 24.38 11.22
N GLY A 58 25.26 24.05 12.49
CA GLY A 58 24.82 24.96 13.54
C GLY A 58 23.39 25.46 13.33
N HIS A 59 23.06 26.62 13.91
CA HIS A 59 21.73 27.24 13.84
C HIS A 59 21.54 28.02 12.51
N ASN A 60 21.66 27.31 11.39
CA ASN A 60 21.54 27.86 10.04
C ASN A 60 20.66 26.97 9.16
N ASP A 61 19.77 27.61 8.43
CA ASP A 61 18.86 26.92 7.54
C ASP A 61 19.43 26.79 6.13
N ALA A 62 18.89 25.90 5.30
CA ALA A 62 19.23 25.95 3.86
C ALA A 62 18.52 27.12 3.18
N ILE A 63 17.25 27.33 3.52
CA ILE A 63 16.43 28.44 3.03
C ILE A 63 15.69 29.09 4.20
N ASP A 64 15.97 30.36 4.44
CA ASP A 64 15.20 31.25 5.33
C ASP A 64 14.44 32.27 4.45
N PHE A 65 13.10 32.23 4.49
CA PHE A 65 12.29 33.13 3.66
C PHE A 65 10.93 33.53 4.26
N ASP A 66 10.76 34.84 4.42
CA ASP A 66 9.50 35.45 4.86
C ASP A 66 8.66 35.93 3.68
N GLY A 67 7.34 35.85 3.78
CA GLY A 67 6.51 36.26 2.65
C GLY A 67 5.01 36.34 2.94
N LYS A 68 4.24 36.30 1.85
CA LYS A 68 2.79 36.49 1.89
C LYS A 68 2.04 35.16 1.85
N SER A 69 0.74 35.25 2.01
CA SER A 69 -0.18 34.14 1.80
C SER A 69 -0.86 34.26 0.44
N ARG A 70 -1.39 33.15 -0.07
CA ARG A 70 -2.19 33.14 -1.29
C ARG A 70 -3.35 34.16 -1.19
N PRO A 71 -3.77 34.80 -2.29
CA PRO A 71 -3.42 34.53 -3.69
C PRO A 71 -2.18 35.27 -4.19
N ASP A 72 -1.43 35.98 -3.32
CA ASP A 72 -0.13 36.55 -3.72
C ASP A 72 0.83 35.41 -4.12
N PRO A 73 1.85 35.67 -4.97
CA PRO A 73 2.86 34.67 -5.29
C PRO A 73 3.52 34.11 -4.03
N ILE A 74 3.77 32.80 -4.06
CA ILE A 74 4.38 32.04 -2.96
C ILE A 74 5.64 31.30 -3.43
N PRO A 75 6.56 30.92 -2.53
CA PRO A 75 7.66 30.02 -2.84
C PRO A 75 7.19 28.68 -3.41
N GLN A 76 7.89 28.25 -4.45
CA GLN A 76 7.79 26.93 -5.08
C GLN A 76 9.15 26.24 -4.95
N ILE A 77 9.23 25.25 -4.08
CA ILE A 77 10.47 24.51 -3.77
C ILE A 77 10.27 23.08 -4.28
N MET A 78 10.82 22.78 -5.45
CA MET A 78 10.44 21.57 -6.20
C MET A 78 11.64 20.72 -6.62
N ASN A 79 11.57 19.40 -6.43
CA ASN A 79 12.53 18.44 -6.99
C ASN A 79 14.00 18.71 -6.61
N ASN A 80 14.26 19.29 -5.43
CA ASN A 80 15.60 19.54 -4.93
C ASN A 80 16.10 18.39 -4.04
N ILE A 81 17.41 18.32 -3.82
CA ILE A 81 18.05 17.43 -2.85
C ILE A 81 18.71 18.31 -1.78
N PHE A 82 18.37 18.10 -0.50
CA PHE A 82 18.96 18.77 0.65
C PHE A 82 19.72 17.75 1.49
N MET A 83 21.04 17.93 1.62
CA MET A 83 21.95 16.89 2.12
C MET A 83 22.10 16.85 3.65
N GLY A 84 21.70 17.91 4.35
CA GLY A 84 21.65 17.95 5.83
C GLY A 84 21.87 19.34 6.43
N GLY A 85 21.73 19.43 7.74
CA GLY A 85 21.90 20.67 8.49
C GLY A 85 21.76 20.47 9.99
N GLY A 86 22.25 21.43 10.76
CA GLY A 86 22.16 21.45 12.22
C GLY A 86 20.89 22.11 12.76
N ASP A 87 20.07 22.71 11.89
CA ASP A 87 18.84 23.43 12.20
C ASP A 87 17.75 23.11 11.17
N ASP A 88 16.96 24.08 10.68
CA ASP A 88 15.88 23.78 9.75
C ASP A 88 16.38 23.63 8.29
N ALA A 89 15.76 22.78 7.47
CA ALA A 89 16.02 22.88 6.02
C ALA A 89 15.37 24.14 5.47
N LEU A 90 14.10 24.34 5.84
CA LEU A 90 13.24 25.42 5.40
C LEU A 90 12.66 26.15 6.62
N ASP A 91 13.17 27.33 6.93
CA ASP A 91 12.49 28.27 7.84
C ASP A 91 11.69 29.26 6.99
N LEU A 92 10.36 29.14 7.03
CA LEU A 92 9.47 29.86 6.11
C LEU A 92 8.34 30.53 6.89
N GLU A 93 8.23 31.86 6.86
CA GLU A 93 7.05 32.59 7.34
C GLU A 93 6.15 33.05 6.18
N CYS A 94 5.79 32.11 5.30
CA CYS A 94 4.87 32.34 4.18
C CYS A 94 4.09 31.08 3.80
N ASP A 95 3.03 31.25 3.03
CA ASP A 95 2.44 30.10 2.34
C ASP A 95 3.50 29.52 1.38
N ALA A 96 3.59 28.20 1.25
CA ALA A 96 4.56 27.57 0.35
C ALA A 96 3.99 26.33 -0.35
N HIS A 97 4.57 26.01 -1.50
CA HIS A 97 4.37 24.76 -2.22
C HIS A 97 5.72 24.03 -2.35
N ILE A 98 5.82 22.87 -1.73
CA ILE A 98 7.05 22.10 -1.55
C ILE A 98 6.80 20.70 -2.11
N GLU A 99 7.35 20.40 -3.29
CA GLU A 99 6.99 19.16 -4.00
C GLU A 99 8.20 18.37 -4.50
N GLY A 100 8.20 17.05 -4.32
CA GLY A 100 9.17 16.18 -5.01
C GLY A 100 10.61 16.26 -4.50
N ASN A 101 10.86 16.89 -3.36
CA ASN A 101 12.21 17.08 -2.83
C ASN A 101 12.67 15.86 -2.01
N LEU A 102 13.98 15.68 -1.90
CA LEU A 102 14.63 14.77 -0.96
C LEU A 102 15.33 15.57 0.13
N PHE A 103 14.96 15.35 1.39
CA PHE A 103 15.60 15.94 2.56
C PHE A 103 16.21 14.84 3.42
N MET A 104 17.50 14.96 3.71
CA MET A 104 18.21 14.00 4.56
C MET A 104 19.13 14.66 5.56
N ASN A 105 19.34 14.02 6.71
CA ASN A 105 20.34 14.40 7.71
C ASN A 105 20.18 15.82 8.29
N TYR A 106 18.95 16.32 8.42
CA TYR A 106 18.68 17.46 9.28
C TYR A 106 18.57 16.96 10.71
N ILE A 107 19.71 17.06 11.42
CA ILE A 107 19.94 16.53 12.76
C ILE A 107 20.62 17.62 13.55
N LYS A 108 20.08 17.93 14.72
CA LYS A 108 20.61 18.98 15.57
C LYS A 108 22.02 18.64 16.03
N ASP A 109 22.98 19.39 15.50
CA ASP A 109 24.39 19.18 15.80
C ASP A 109 24.82 19.88 17.10
N GLU A 110 26.01 19.54 17.59
CA GLU A 110 26.57 20.16 18.80
C GLU A 110 26.86 21.67 18.65
N LEU A 111 26.83 22.20 17.42
CA LEU A 111 27.07 23.61 17.12
C LEU A 111 25.77 24.42 17.26
N ASN A 112 24.60 23.78 17.15
CA ASN A 112 23.30 24.39 17.43
C ASN A 112 23.00 24.40 18.94
N GLN A 113 23.26 25.54 19.56
CA GLN A 113 23.01 25.78 20.99
C GLN A 113 21.63 26.41 21.27
N ALA A 114 20.77 26.53 20.26
CA ALA A 114 19.43 27.08 20.45
C ALA A 114 18.52 26.07 21.16
N SER A 115 17.45 26.60 21.74
CA SER A 115 16.43 25.78 22.42
C SER A 115 15.43 25.14 21.46
N GLY A 116 15.45 25.49 20.17
CA GLY A 116 14.63 24.86 19.13
C GLY A 116 15.18 23.51 18.68
N GLU A 117 14.40 22.73 17.95
CA GLU A 117 14.83 21.46 17.37
C GLU A 117 15.18 21.65 15.89
N SER A 118 15.92 20.71 15.31
CA SER A 118 16.20 20.67 13.87
C SER A 118 15.02 20.01 13.13
N ASN A 119 14.47 20.70 12.13
CA ASN A 119 13.33 20.23 11.35
C ASN A 119 13.63 20.28 9.85
N VAL A 120 12.89 19.54 9.05
CA VAL A 120 12.89 19.83 7.62
C VAL A 120 12.14 21.12 7.32
N ILE A 121 11.02 21.38 8.01
CA ILE A 121 10.29 22.63 7.88
C ILE A 121 9.86 23.22 9.22
N SER A 122 10.16 24.50 9.40
CA SER A 122 9.55 25.40 10.39
C SER A 122 8.30 26.05 9.77
N ALA A 123 7.11 25.54 10.09
CA ALA A 123 5.84 26.06 9.57
C ALA A 123 5.14 26.94 10.61
N GLY A 124 5.01 28.25 10.36
CA GLY A 124 4.55 29.24 11.34
C GLY A 124 3.63 30.33 10.79
N ALA A 125 3.53 31.42 11.57
CA ALA A 125 2.92 32.70 11.18
C ALA A 125 1.51 32.66 10.55
N ALA A 126 0.65 31.71 10.98
CA ALA A 126 -0.68 31.47 10.44
C ALA A 126 -0.69 31.26 8.91
N LYS A 127 0.32 30.52 8.41
CA LYS A 127 0.52 30.24 6.98
C LYS A 127 0.12 28.82 6.60
N HIS A 128 -0.10 28.61 5.30
CA HIS A 128 -0.50 27.33 4.73
C HIS A 128 0.60 26.72 3.87
N TYR A 129 1.11 25.57 4.31
CA TYR A 129 2.20 24.85 3.68
C TYR A 129 1.65 23.61 2.99
N VAL A 130 1.96 23.44 1.70
CA VAL A 130 1.62 22.22 0.96
C VAL A 130 2.90 21.47 0.67
N MET A 131 3.04 20.29 1.29
CA MET A 131 4.13 19.37 1.06
C MET A 131 3.60 18.13 0.35
N ALA A 132 4.03 17.94 -0.90
CA ALA A 132 3.60 16.84 -1.74
C ALA A 132 4.77 16.02 -2.26
N ARG A 133 4.68 14.69 -2.32
CA ARG A 133 5.67 13.86 -3.03
C ARG A 133 7.12 14.00 -2.55
N ASN A 134 7.36 14.47 -1.32
CA ASN A 134 8.71 14.61 -0.78
C ASN A 134 9.17 13.33 -0.08
N ILE A 135 10.48 13.11 -0.05
CA ILE A 135 11.14 12.05 0.70
C ILE A 135 11.92 12.71 1.85
N PHE A 136 11.70 12.20 3.06
CA PHE A 136 12.37 12.63 4.28
C PHE A 136 13.07 11.41 4.88
N TYR A 137 14.39 11.43 4.93
CA TYR A 137 15.19 10.30 5.38
C TYR A 137 16.22 10.70 6.44
N ASN A 138 16.25 9.99 7.57
CA ASN A 138 17.27 10.22 8.61
C ASN A 138 17.31 11.68 9.10
N ASN A 139 16.15 12.22 9.50
CA ASN A 139 16.04 13.56 10.09
C ASN A 139 15.60 13.46 11.56
N ASP A 140 15.88 14.48 12.36
CA ASP A 140 15.33 14.57 13.72
C ASP A 140 13.81 14.73 13.67
N HIS A 141 13.33 15.75 12.96
CA HIS A 141 11.90 15.99 12.74
C HIS A 141 11.63 16.38 11.29
N VAL A 142 10.42 16.09 10.78
CA VAL A 142 10.02 16.57 9.44
C VAL A 142 9.37 17.95 9.54
N ALA A 143 8.22 18.08 10.19
CA ALA A 143 7.47 19.34 10.22
C ALA A 143 7.15 19.79 11.64
N GLN A 144 7.68 20.96 12.02
CA GLN A 144 7.20 21.73 13.15
C GLN A 144 6.04 22.62 12.70
N VAL A 145 4.83 22.39 13.22
CA VAL A 145 3.64 23.21 12.93
C VAL A 145 3.29 24.07 14.14
N LYS A 146 3.49 25.39 14.02
CA LYS A 146 3.33 26.37 15.11
C LYS A 146 2.54 27.59 14.67
N ASN A 147 2.18 28.44 15.63
CA ASN A 147 1.60 29.77 15.43
C ASN A 147 0.42 29.78 14.45
N GLU A 148 -0.58 28.91 14.67
CA GLU A 148 -1.80 28.80 13.84
C GLU A 148 -1.55 28.40 12.37
N ALA A 149 -0.35 27.90 12.03
CA ALA A 149 -0.07 27.36 10.70
C ALA A 149 -0.88 26.09 10.41
N PHE A 150 -1.14 25.84 9.12
CA PHE A 150 -1.79 24.63 8.64
C PHE A 150 -0.92 23.89 7.63
N LEU A 151 -0.78 22.58 7.80
CA LEU A 151 0.02 21.72 6.93
C LEU A 151 -0.86 20.80 6.08
N THR A 152 -0.71 20.87 4.76
CA THR A 152 -1.22 19.85 3.83
C THR A 152 -0.07 18.93 3.45
N PHE A 153 -0.14 17.67 3.85
CA PHE A 153 0.94 16.70 3.72
C PHE A 153 0.42 15.51 2.91
N VAL A 154 0.74 15.44 1.62
CA VAL A 154 0.11 14.49 0.68
C VAL A 154 1.14 13.67 -0.09
N ASN A 155 0.99 12.35 -0.10
CA ASN A 155 1.87 11.43 -0.82
C ASN A 155 3.36 11.64 -0.52
N ASN A 156 3.75 11.84 0.73
CA ASN A 156 5.17 11.91 1.12
C ASN A 156 5.66 10.59 1.71
N THR A 157 6.97 10.38 1.70
CA THR A 157 7.62 9.25 2.37
C THR A 157 8.53 9.78 3.47
N VAL A 158 8.24 9.41 4.71
CA VAL A 158 9.03 9.67 5.91
C VAL A 158 9.63 8.35 6.37
N SER A 159 10.97 8.24 6.38
CA SER A 159 11.67 7.04 6.86
C SER A 159 12.78 7.39 7.84
N ASP A 160 12.86 6.60 8.91
CA ASP A 160 13.95 6.66 9.89
C ASP A 160 14.10 8.06 10.51
N THR A 161 12.97 8.63 10.95
CA THR A 161 12.95 9.92 11.66
C THR A 161 13.07 9.68 13.16
N LEU A 162 14.04 10.33 13.80
CA LEU A 162 14.42 10.05 15.20
C LEU A 162 13.39 10.58 16.21
N GLY A 163 12.84 11.76 15.94
CA GLY A 163 11.76 12.39 16.66
C GLY A 163 10.43 12.20 15.93
N ALA A 164 9.77 13.32 15.63
CA ALA A 164 8.43 13.33 15.08
C ALA A 164 8.40 13.59 13.57
N GLY A 165 7.53 12.87 12.86
CA GLY A 165 7.19 13.22 11.48
C GLY A 165 6.54 14.60 11.46
N ILE A 166 5.35 14.73 12.05
CA ILE A 166 4.68 16.03 12.21
C ILE A 166 4.53 16.28 13.70
N TYR A 167 4.90 17.46 14.19
CA TYR A 167 4.54 17.82 15.55
C TYR A 167 4.02 19.24 15.66
N PHE A 168 3.06 19.41 16.56
CA PHE A 168 2.48 20.70 16.89
C PHE A 168 3.11 21.23 18.18
N GLU A 169 3.50 22.50 18.16
CA GLU A 169 4.22 23.09 19.28
C GLU A 169 3.28 23.36 20.48
N LEU A 170 3.37 22.50 21.50
CA LEU A 170 2.67 22.66 22.77
C LEU A 170 3.64 23.13 23.87
N GLY A 171 3.27 24.18 24.59
CA GLY A 171 3.84 24.44 25.93
C GLY A 171 5.02 25.40 26.03
N LEU A 172 5.45 26.09 24.97
CA LEU A 172 6.43 27.19 25.09
C LEU A 172 5.74 28.56 25.33
N PRO A 173 6.16 29.34 26.34
CA PRO A 173 5.58 30.66 26.61
C PRO A 173 5.66 31.59 25.40
N GLY A 174 4.51 32.04 24.90
CA GLY A 174 4.41 32.99 23.78
C GLY A 174 4.34 32.36 22.39
N ARG A 175 4.39 31.02 22.28
CA ARG A 175 4.14 30.29 21.03
C ARG A 175 2.78 29.61 21.10
N ARG A 176 2.05 29.62 19.98
CA ARG A 176 0.74 28.94 19.85
C ARG A 176 0.93 27.63 19.09
N PRO A 177 0.11 26.61 19.33
CA PRO A 177 0.11 25.44 18.47
C PRO A 177 -0.24 25.82 17.03
N GLY A 178 0.16 24.96 16.10
CA GLY A 178 -0.39 24.99 14.74
C GLY A 178 -1.91 24.78 14.76
N GLN A 179 -2.59 25.26 13.71
CA GLN A 179 -4.03 25.05 13.56
C GLN A 179 -4.35 23.58 13.29
N GLY A 180 -3.52 22.88 12.52
CA GLY A 180 -3.82 21.51 12.12
C GLY A 180 -3.01 20.98 10.94
N ALA A 181 -3.34 19.75 10.55
CA ALA A 181 -2.80 19.12 9.35
C ALA A 181 -3.84 18.26 8.62
N TYR A 182 -3.74 18.24 7.29
CA TYR A 182 -4.39 17.26 6.42
C TYR A 182 -3.32 16.30 5.90
N VAL A 183 -3.42 15.03 6.27
CA VAL A 183 -2.45 13.96 5.95
C VAL A 183 -3.15 12.93 5.06
N ASP A 184 -2.68 12.74 3.84
CA ASP A 184 -3.29 11.80 2.89
C ASP A 184 -2.25 11.10 2.00
N GLY A 185 -2.32 9.77 1.86
CA GLY A 185 -1.41 9.06 0.95
C GLY A 185 0.03 8.90 1.44
N ASN A 186 0.36 9.13 2.71
CA ASN A 186 1.76 9.19 3.17
C ASN A 186 2.27 7.85 3.69
N ILE A 187 3.59 7.69 3.72
CA ILE A 187 4.25 6.55 4.39
C ILE A 187 5.11 7.09 5.54
N PHE A 188 4.87 6.59 6.76
CA PHE A 188 5.71 6.80 7.94
C PHE A 188 6.32 5.46 8.35
N ARG A 189 7.60 5.25 8.03
CA ARG A 189 8.34 4.02 8.35
C ARG A 189 9.44 4.33 9.37
N ASN A 190 9.55 3.52 10.42
CA ASN A 190 10.53 3.75 11.48
C ASN A 190 10.47 5.20 12.02
N THR A 191 9.24 5.71 12.17
CA THR A 191 8.95 7.03 12.72
C THR A 191 8.07 6.82 13.95
N PRO A 192 8.68 6.58 15.13
CA PRO A 192 7.93 6.19 16.33
C PRO A 192 6.88 7.25 16.73
N LEU A 193 7.14 8.52 16.42
CA LEU A 193 6.21 9.63 16.61
C LEU A 193 5.74 10.16 15.26
N ALA A 194 4.91 9.40 14.52
CA ALA A 194 4.41 9.85 13.21
C ALA A 194 3.76 11.25 13.29
N ILE A 195 2.94 11.46 14.32
CA ILE A 195 2.33 12.74 14.66
C ILE A 195 2.49 12.96 16.18
N GLU A 196 2.77 14.18 16.62
CA GLU A 196 2.92 14.52 18.04
C GLU A 196 2.34 15.89 18.36
N GLY A 197 2.05 16.16 19.64
CA GLY A 197 1.74 17.50 20.12
C GLY A 197 0.33 17.96 19.82
N ILE A 198 -0.61 17.05 19.57
CA ILE A 198 -2.00 17.41 19.32
C ILE A 198 -2.73 17.76 20.62
N ASP A 199 -3.69 18.68 20.53
CA ASP A 199 -4.65 19.02 21.56
C ASP A 199 -6.10 18.92 21.04
N GLU A 200 -7.09 19.28 21.87
CA GLU A 200 -8.51 19.21 21.51
C GLU A 200 -8.94 20.20 20.42
N LEU A 201 -8.11 21.21 20.11
CA LEU A 201 -8.38 22.22 19.09
C LEU A 201 -7.66 21.94 17.76
N THR A 202 -6.75 20.97 17.75
CA THR A 202 -5.96 20.63 16.57
C THR A 202 -6.85 20.01 15.50
N ILE A 203 -6.91 20.65 14.33
CA ILE A 203 -7.68 20.15 13.19
C ILE A 203 -6.85 19.11 12.45
N LEU A 204 -7.13 17.83 12.69
CA LEU A 204 -6.38 16.73 12.10
C LEU A 204 -7.29 15.78 11.32
N ALA A 205 -6.90 15.48 10.08
CA ALA A 205 -7.43 14.38 9.30
C ALA A 205 -6.28 13.54 8.76
N VAL A 206 -6.36 12.22 8.89
CA VAL A 206 -5.34 11.29 8.42
C VAL A 206 -5.99 10.19 7.61
N ASN A 207 -5.69 10.12 6.33
CA ASN A 207 -6.30 9.17 5.41
C ASN A 207 -5.23 8.44 4.59
N ASN A 208 -5.57 7.25 4.11
CA ASN A 208 -4.81 6.50 3.10
C ASN A 208 -3.30 6.50 3.37
N SER A 209 -2.87 6.32 4.62
CA SER A 209 -1.46 6.45 4.99
C SER A 209 -0.97 5.20 5.72
N ILE A 210 0.31 4.86 5.55
CA ILE A 210 1.01 3.88 6.39
C ILE A 210 1.53 4.59 7.63
N LEU A 211 0.99 4.25 8.80
CA LEU A 211 1.36 4.80 10.10
C LEU A 211 0.79 3.98 11.26
N PRO A 212 1.31 4.15 12.49
CA PRO A 212 0.85 3.39 13.65
C PRO A 212 -0.66 3.46 13.90
N VAL A 213 -1.26 2.34 14.32
CA VAL A 213 -2.71 2.17 14.51
C VAL A 213 -3.42 3.25 15.34
N GLN A 214 -2.71 3.89 16.26
CA GLN A 214 -3.26 4.97 17.11
C GLN A 214 -3.80 6.17 16.32
N TRP A 215 -3.36 6.36 15.06
CA TRP A 215 -3.80 7.45 14.20
C TRP A 215 -4.97 7.07 13.28
N HIS A 216 -5.34 5.79 13.22
CA HIS A 216 -6.34 5.31 12.26
C HIS A 216 -7.73 5.90 12.50
N SER A 217 -8.04 6.31 13.74
CA SER A 217 -9.32 6.95 14.10
C SER A 217 -9.52 8.36 13.52
N TYR A 218 -8.48 8.98 12.97
CA TYR A 218 -8.53 10.33 12.39
C TYR A 218 -8.93 10.35 10.90
N GLY A 219 -9.26 9.21 10.31
CA GLY A 219 -9.76 9.11 8.94
C GLY A 219 -9.88 7.68 8.46
N VAL A 220 -9.77 7.47 7.15
CA VAL A 220 -10.04 6.17 6.51
C VAL A 220 -8.86 5.70 5.65
N GLY A 221 -8.78 4.40 5.37
CA GLY A 221 -7.75 3.83 4.48
C GLY A 221 -6.34 3.78 5.09
N ASN A 222 -6.18 4.07 6.38
CA ASN A 222 -4.89 3.96 7.06
C ASN A 222 -4.51 2.51 7.32
N ILE A 223 -3.21 2.22 7.23
CA ILE A 223 -2.65 0.88 7.36
C ILE A 223 -1.46 0.93 8.33
N ASP A 224 -1.28 -0.08 9.17
CA ASP A 224 -0.10 -0.25 10.02
C ASP A 224 0.66 -1.50 9.55
N SER A 225 1.52 -1.32 8.55
CA SER A 225 2.28 -2.40 7.91
C SER A 225 3.60 -1.88 7.33
N ASP A 226 4.54 -2.78 7.05
CA ASP A 226 5.77 -2.41 6.33
C ASP A 226 5.40 -1.98 4.89
N PRO A 227 5.88 -0.82 4.40
CA PRO A 227 5.65 -0.41 3.01
C PRO A 227 6.39 -1.28 1.98
N VAL A 228 7.32 -2.14 2.39
CA VAL A 228 8.05 -3.08 1.52
C VAL A 228 8.82 -2.35 0.40
N PHE A 229 9.74 -1.47 0.80
CA PHE A 229 10.60 -0.72 -0.14
C PHE A 229 11.60 -1.62 -0.89
N VAL A 230 12.07 -1.16 -2.04
CA VAL A 230 13.18 -1.78 -2.79
C VAL A 230 14.43 -1.85 -1.92
N ASP A 231 14.83 -0.71 -1.35
CA ASP A 231 15.89 -0.56 -0.36
C ASP A 231 15.52 0.57 0.62
N ALA A 232 15.21 0.23 1.87
CA ALA A 232 14.73 1.20 2.84
C ALA A 232 15.80 2.24 3.29
N GLY A 233 17.06 2.11 2.86
CA GLY A 233 18.12 3.10 3.12
C GLY A 233 18.53 3.94 1.90
N ALA A 234 18.04 3.62 0.70
CA ALA A 234 18.50 4.25 -0.53
C ALA A 234 17.43 4.39 -1.64
N ASP A 235 16.42 3.53 -1.65
CA ASP A 235 15.43 3.42 -2.71
C ASP A 235 14.03 3.09 -2.17
N PHE A 236 13.28 4.15 -1.87
CA PHE A 236 11.93 4.07 -1.30
C PHE A 236 10.83 3.74 -2.31
N ARG A 237 11.16 3.23 -3.51
CA ARG A 237 10.15 2.68 -4.41
C ARG A 237 9.54 1.42 -3.80
N LEU A 238 8.26 1.19 -4.02
CA LEU A 238 7.54 0.03 -3.50
C LEU A 238 7.90 -1.24 -4.31
N LYS A 239 8.07 -2.37 -3.64
CA LYS A 239 8.14 -3.69 -4.31
C LYS A 239 6.74 -4.18 -4.66
N ALA A 240 6.65 -5.09 -5.62
CA ALA A 240 5.43 -5.86 -5.87
C ALA A 240 4.93 -6.52 -4.58
N GLY A 241 3.62 -6.48 -4.34
CA GLY A 241 2.99 -6.98 -3.11
C GLY A 241 2.97 -5.99 -1.94
N SER A 242 3.57 -4.80 -2.07
CA SER A 242 3.48 -3.76 -1.05
C SER A 242 2.01 -3.37 -0.76
N PRO A 243 1.62 -3.20 0.51
CA PRO A 243 0.28 -2.76 0.89
C PRO A 243 0.00 -1.30 0.53
N ALA A 244 1.02 -0.52 0.15
CA ALA A 244 0.88 0.86 -0.28
C ALA A 244 0.47 1.00 -1.76
N ILE A 245 0.58 -0.06 -2.58
CA ILE A 245 0.29 0.01 -4.02
C ILE A 245 -1.21 0.20 -4.25
N GLY A 246 -1.59 1.28 -4.96
CA GLY A 246 -2.97 1.63 -5.29
C GLY A 246 -3.86 1.99 -4.08
N ALA A 247 -3.29 2.09 -2.88
CA ALA A 247 -4.02 2.31 -1.63
C ALA A 247 -4.04 3.78 -1.16
N GLY A 248 -3.39 4.67 -1.91
CA GLY A 248 -3.37 6.11 -1.70
C GLY A 248 -4.58 6.85 -2.30
N PRO A 249 -4.61 8.19 -2.18
CA PRO A 249 -5.71 9.00 -2.68
C PRO A 249 -5.88 8.84 -4.19
N CYS A 250 -7.15 8.70 -4.61
CA CYS A 250 -7.52 8.51 -6.01
C CYS A 250 -6.89 7.25 -6.66
N GLY A 251 -6.63 6.21 -5.87
CA GLY A 251 -6.05 4.94 -6.33
C GLY A 251 -4.57 5.03 -6.71
N LEU A 252 -3.89 6.12 -6.36
CA LEU A 252 -2.44 6.22 -6.44
C LEU A 252 -1.77 5.32 -5.40
N ASP A 253 -0.48 5.07 -5.54
CA ASP A 253 0.30 4.48 -4.45
C ASP A 253 0.40 5.45 -3.27
N MET A 254 0.59 4.94 -2.06
CA MET A 254 1.06 5.78 -0.95
C MET A 254 2.55 6.12 -1.15
N GLY A 255 2.98 7.28 -0.66
CA GLY A 255 4.37 7.72 -0.69
C GLY A 255 4.76 8.57 -1.91
N ALA A 256 6.05 8.94 -1.95
CA ALA A 256 6.58 10.02 -2.76
C ALA A 256 6.63 9.78 -4.28
N TYR A 257 6.68 8.52 -4.71
CA TYR A 257 6.99 8.16 -6.10
C TYR A 257 5.79 8.17 -7.05
N VAL A 258 4.63 8.63 -6.60
CA VAL A 258 3.47 8.84 -7.48
C VAL A 258 3.74 9.92 -8.53
N PRO A 259 3.00 9.96 -9.66
CA PRO A 259 3.11 11.03 -10.65
C PRO A 259 2.80 12.42 -10.06
N ALA A 260 3.46 13.45 -10.62
CA ALA A 260 3.10 14.84 -10.37
C ALA A 260 1.80 15.20 -11.10
N GLY A 261 1.09 16.21 -10.62
CA GLY A 261 -0.08 16.73 -11.33
C GLY A 261 -1.40 16.08 -10.93
N ALA A 262 -2.40 16.21 -11.78
CA ALA A 262 -3.74 15.70 -11.57
C ALA A 262 -3.75 14.16 -11.59
N ALA A 263 -4.57 13.59 -10.72
CA ALA A 263 -4.97 12.20 -10.73
C ALA A 263 -6.47 12.11 -11.02
N ILE A 264 -6.89 11.03 -11.68
CA ILE A 264 -8.28 10.78 -12.06
C ILE A 264 -8.69 9.41 -11.50
N CYS A 265 -9.87 9.35 -10.90
CA CYS A 265 -10.44 8.12 -10.38
C CYS A 265 -11.97 8.14 -10.55
N GLY A 266 -12.62 6.99 -10.30
CA GLY A 266 -14.05 6.83 -10.49
C GLY A 266 -14.46 6.55 -11.94
N GLU A 267 -13.50 6.30 -12.84
CA GLU A 267 -13.85 5.87 -14.20
C GLU A 267 -14.59 4.53 -14.19
N PRO A 268 -15.61 4.36 -15.06
CA PRO A 268 -16.27 3.07 -15.25
C PRO A 268 -15.31 2.01 -15.77
N ASP A 269 -15.70 0.74 -15.61
CA ASP A 269 -15.06 -0.43 -16.23
C ASP A 269 -14.82 -0.26 -17.74
N GLU A 270 -13.79 -0.94 -18.29
CA GLU A 270 -13.36 -0.82 -19.69
C GLU A 270 -14.54 -0.93 -20.69
N VAL A 271 -15.52 -1.76 -20.33
CA VAL A 271 -16.83 -1.79 -20.96
C VAL A 271 -17.89 -1.62 -19.88
N THR A 272 -18.87 -0.75 -20.10
CA THR A 272 -19.99 -0.56 -19.18
C THR A 272 -21.30 -0.36 -19.92
N TYR A 273 -22.41 -0.79 -19.31
CA TYR A 273 -23.76 -0.51 -19.80
C TYR A 273 -24.27 0.88 -19.39
N ARG A 274 -23.60 1.53 -18.44
CA ARG A 274 -24.04 2.81 -17.86
C ARG A 274 -23.77 3.96 -18.82
N THR A 275 -24.79 4.77 -19.12
CA THR A 275 -24.68 5.93 -20.02
C THR A 275 -24.32 7.23 -19.30
N ASP A 276 -23.87 7.11 -18.06
CA ASP A 276 -23.43 8.18 -17.19
C ASP A 276 -22.14 7.76 -16.48
N ALA A 277 -21.31 8.73 -16.13
CA ALA A 277 -20.06 8.51 -15.43
C ALA A 277 -19.77 9.70 -14.51
N THR A 278 -19.30 9.42 -13.29
CA THR A 278 -18.83 10.44 -12.36
C THR A 278 -17.36 10.19 -12.06
N LEU A 279 -16.49 11.12 -12.47
CA LEU A 279 -15.05 11.03 -12.23
C LEU A 279 -14.66 12.06 -11.16
N ILE A 280 -13.73 11.67 -10.31
CA ILE A 280 -13.12 12.52 -9.29
C ILE A 280 -11.74 12.92 -9.79
N VAL A 281 -11.39 14.19 -9.63
CA VAL A 281 -10.06 14.71 -9.93
C VAL A 281 -9.39 15.12 -8.64
N GLY A 282 -8.16 14.63 -8.44
CA GLY A 282 -7.32 15.00 -7.32
C GLY A 282 -5.87 15.12 -7.75
N GLY A 283 -4.96 14.70 -6.88
CA GLY A 283 -3.53 14.67 -7.14
C GLY A 283 -2.72 15.41 -6.06
N PRO A 284 -1.47 15.02 -5.81
CA PRO A 284 -0.66 15.63 -4.76
C PRO A 284 -0.47 17.13 -4.99
N GLY A 285 -0.99 17.95 -4.07
CA GLY A 285 -0.87 19.41 -4.14
C GLY A 285 -1.74 20.10 -5.20
N ILE A 286 -2.66 19.38 -5.86
CA ILE A 286 -3.60 19.94 -6.84
C ILE A 286 -4.83 20.52 -6.15
N THR A 287 -5.25 21.71 -6.59
CA THR A 287 -6.36 22.46 -5.99
C THR A 287 -7.51 22.70 -6.96
N HIS A 288 -7.21 22.83 -8.25
CA HIS A 288 -8.18 23.05 -9.31
C HIS A 288 -7.79 22.25 -10.54
N TYR A 289 -8.70 22.09 -11.47
CA TYR A 289 -8.47 21.40 -12.72
C TYR A 289 -9.31 21.97 -13.88
N LYS A 290 -8.96 21.55 -15.09
CA LYS A 290 -9.82 21.61 -16.28
C LYS A 290 -9.80 20.24 -16.94
N TYR A 291 -10.89 19.90 -17.62
CA TYR A 291 -10.98 18.63 -18.33
C TYR A 291 -11.45 18.80 -19.77
N SER A 292 -11.12 17.82 -20.61
CA SER A 292 -11.53 17.68 -22.01
C SER A 292 -12.03 16.25 -22.21
N LEU A 293 -13.23 16.08 -22.76
CA LEU A 293 -13.78 14.77 -23.11
C LEU A 293 -13.51 14.49 -24.59
N ASN A 294 -12.78 13.44 -24.93
CA ASN A 294 -12.48 13.06 -26.32
C ASN A 294 -11.95 14.21 -27.20
N SER A 295 -11.04 15.02 -26.65
CA SER A 295 -10.47 16.20 -27.32
C SER A 295 -11.45 17.34 -27.65
N GLU A 296 -12.62 17.38 -27.01
CA GLU A 296 -13.48 18.56 -26.98
C GLU A 296 -12.78 19.75 -26.28
N PRO A 297 -13.25 21.00 -26.45
CA PRO A 297 -12.65 22.15 -25.77
C PRO A 297 -12.59 21.96 -24.24
N TRP A 298 -11.47 22.39 -23.64
CA TRP A 298 -11.29 22.38 -22.19
C TRP A 298 -12.44 23.08 -21.46
N SER A 299 -12.83 22.51 -20.32
CA SER A 299 -13.80 23.10 -19.41
C SER A 299 -13.31 24.44 -18.82
N GLU A 300 -14.21 25.11 -18.12
CA GLU A 300 -13.84 26.14 -17.14
C GLU A 300 -12.98 25.55 -16.01
N GLU A 301 -12.30 26.41 -15.26
CA GLU A 301 -11.57 26.02 -14.05
C GLU A 301 -12.55 25.54 -12.97
N LEU A 302 -12.33 24.33 -12.46
CA LEU A 302 -13.14 23.71 -11.40
C LEU A 302 -12.25 23.37 -10.20
N PRO A 303 -12.73 23.55 -8.95
CA PRO A 303 -12.04 23.06 -7.77
C PRO A 303 -12.11 21.52 -7.69
N VAL A 304 -11.11 20.88 -7.08
CA VAL A 304 -11.01 19.41 -6.95
C VAL A 304 -12.15 18.76 -6.14
N ASP A 305 -12.88 19.55 -5.34
CA ASP A 305 -14.08 19.08 -4.62
C ASP A 305 -15.33 18.96 -5.52
N THR A 306 -15.23 19.41 -6.78
CA THR A 306 -16.30 19.31 -7.77
C THR A 306 -16.01 18.16 -8.74
N PRO A 307 -16.80 17.06 -8.73
CA PRO A 307 -16.58 15.94 -9.63
C PRO A 307 -16.98 16.28 -11.08
N ILE A 308 -16.39 15.57 -12.03
CA ILE A 308 -16.81 15.57 -13.43
C ILE A 308 -18.04 14.67 -13.55
N VAL A 309 -19.17 15.23 -14.00
CA VAL A 309 -20.41 14.47 -14.20
C VAL A 309 -20.74 14.42 -15.69
N LEU A 310 -20.63 13.24 -16.28
CA LEU A 310 -20.95 12.95 -17.67
C LEU A 310 -22.30 12.24 -17.75
N SER A 311 -23.13 12.62 -18.73
CA SER A 311 -24.46 12.05 -18.92
C SER A 311 -24.80 11.90 -20.39
N ASN A 312 -25.73 11.00 -20.71
CA ASN A 312 -26.18 10.71 -22.08
C ASN A 312 -25.02 10.21 -22.99
N LEU A 313 -24.09 9.45 -22.42
CA LEU A 313 -23.03 8.78 -23.18
C LEU A 313 -23.66 7.75 -24.13
N LEU A 314 -23.14 7.68 -25.35
CA LEU A 314 -23.77 6.99 -26.47
C LEU A 314 -23.28 5.56 -26.59
N ASN A 315 -24.22 4.63 -26.77
CA ASN A 315 -23.92 3.23 -27.04
C ASN A 315 -22.97 3.05 -28.24
N GLY A 316 -21.97 2.20 -28.10
CA GLY A 316 -20.93 1.93 -29.09
C GLY A 316 -19.84 3.00 -29.17
N GLN A 317 -19.84 4.01 -28.28
CA GLN A 317 -18.78 5.01 -28.21
C GLN A 317 -17.79 4.73 -27.08
N THR A 318 -16.57 5.16 -27.33
CA THR A 318 -15.45 5.09 -26.41
C THR A 318 -15.13 6.49 -25.89
N TYR A 319 -14.84 6.60 -24.60
CA TYR A 319 -14.61 7.86 -23.91
C TYR A 319 -13.29 7.85 -23.15
N THR A 320 -12.58 8.97 -23.23
CA THR A 320 -11.38 9.31 -22.46
C THR A 320 -11.53 10.75 -21.98
N VAL A 321 -11.21 11.00 -20.72
CA VAL A 321 -11.19 12.33 -20.12
C VAL A 321 -9.75 12.73 -19.89
N ASP A 322 -9.30 13.78 -20.58
CA ASP A 322 -8.02 14.42 -20.34
C ASP A 322 -8.19 15.49 -19.26
N VAL A 323 -7.25 15.58 -18.32
CA VAL A 323 -7.27 16.55 -17.22
C VAL A 323 -5.92 17.26 -17.11
N ILE A 324 -5.98 18.59 -16.92
CA ILE A 324 -4.85 19.37 -16.42
C ILE A 324 -5.20 19.92 -15.03
N GLY A 325 -4.27 19.78 -14.09
CA GLY A 325 -4.37 20.26 -12.72
C GLY A 325 -3.60 21.56 -12.49
N LYS A 326 -4.08 22.36 -11.54
CA LYS A 326 -3.45 23.56 -11.01
C LYS A 326 -2.99 23.30 -9.58
N ASN A 327 -1.69 23.39 -9.36
CA ASN A 327 -1.14 23.17 -8.03
C ASN A 327 -1.45 24.34 -7.07
N SER A 328 -1.12 24.18 -5.79
CA SER A 328 -1.39 25.19 -4.78
C SER A 328 -0.60 26.49 -4.96
N ALA A 329 0.42 26.54 -5.83
CA ALA A 329 1.10 27.78 -6.22
C ALA A 329 0.46 28.47 -7.45
N GLY A 330 -0.61 27.90 -8.01
CA GLY A 330 -1.31 28.43 -9.17
C GLY A 330 -0.69 28.03 -10.52
N LEU A 331 0.29 27.11 -10.53
CA LEU A 331 0.91 26.60 -11.75
C LEU A 331 0.05 25.48 -12.37
N TRP A 332 -0.21 25.59 -13.67
CA TRP A 332 -0.95 24.59 -14.43
C TRP A 332 -0.02 23.51 -15.01
N GLN A 333 -0.49 22.27 -15.00
CA GLN A 333 0.02 21.23 -15.91
C GLN A 333 -0.08 21.70 -17.37
N SER A 334 0.84 21.21 -18.19
CA SER A 334 0.86 21.49 -19.63
C SER A 334 -0.30 20.79 -20.33
N GLU A 335 -1.06 21.53 -21.16
CA GLU A 335 -2.09 20.94 -22.05
C GLU A 335 -1.51 19.93 -23.07
N LYS A 336 -0.18 19.90 -23.26
CA LYS A 336 0.48 18.91 -24.12
C LYS A 336 0.71 17.57 -23.43
N GLU A 337 0.69 17.56 -22.10
CA GLU A 337 0.94 16.39 -21.27
C GLU A 337 -0.18 16.29 -20.21
N PRO A 338 -1.46 16.21 -20.63
CA PRO A 338 -2.55 16.05 -19.68
C PRO A 338 -2.51 14.66 -19.05
N THR A 339 -3.08 14.54 -17.85
CA THR A 339 -3.40 13.24 -17.28
C THR A 339 -4.63 12.70 -18.02
N ALA A 340 -4.47 11.59 -18.74
CA ALA A 340 -5.60 10.92 -19.37
C ALA A 340 -6.24 9.92 -18.39
N SER A 341 -7.57 9.89 -18.35
CA SER A 341 -8.31 8.87 -17.63
C SER A 341 -8.12 7.51 -18.29
N ARG A 342 -8.51 6.45 -17.60
CA ARG A 342 -8.76 5.18 -18.31
C ARG A 342 -9.83 5.39 -19.37
N THR A 343 -9.73 4.61 -20.43
CA THR A 343 -10.67 4.65 -21.54
C THR A 343 -11.73 3.60 -21.33
N TRP A 344 -13.00 3.95 -21.53
CA TRP A 344 -14.11 3.01 -21.42
C TRP A 344 -15.04 3.10 -22.62
N THR A 345 -15.72 2.00 -22.93
CA THR A 345 -16.69 1.89 -24.02
C THR A 345 -18.08 1.63 -23.47
N ILE A 346 -19.07 2.35 -24.00
CA ILE A 346 -20.47 2.11 -23.65
C ILE A 346 -21.00 0.97 -24.50
N ASP A 347 -21.40 -0.12 -23.86
CA ASP A 347 -22.21 -1.18 -24.46
C ASP A 347 -23.43 -1.42 -23.57
N THR A 348 -24.56 -0.84 -23.96
CA THR A 348 -25.85 -0.95 -23.24
C THR A 348 -26.40 -2.37 -23.16
N SER A 349 -25.83 -3.31 -23.94
CA SER A 349 -26.14 -4.74 -23.87
C SER A 349 -25.15 -5.54 -23.03
N TYR A 350 -24.11 -4.90 -22.49
CA TYR A 350 -23.11 -5.53 -21.64
C TYR A 350 -23.76 -6.12 -20.39
N SER A 351 -23.36 -7.35 -20.08
CA SER A 351 -23.75 -8.07 -18.86
C SER A 351 -22.68 -9.08 -18.51
N LYS A 352 -22.25 -9.12 -17.24
CA LYS A 352 -21.26 -10.07 -16.74
C LYS A 352 -21.68 -10.58 -15.36
N LEU A 353 -21.74 -11.90 -15.22
CA LEU A 353 -21.91 -12.58 -13.93
C LEU A 353 -20.54 -13.15 -13.56
N ILE A 354 -20.03 -12.78 -12.39
CA ILE A 354 -18.69 -13.17 -11.92
C ILE A 354 -18.75 -13.77 -10.52
N ILE A 355 -17.71 -14.52 -10.18
CA ILE A 355 -17.39 -14.88 -8.80
C ILE A 355 -16.66 -13.67 -8.20
N ASN A 356 -17.19 -13.11 -7.11
CA ASN A 356 -16.69 -11.88 -6.49
C ASN A 356 -15.79 -12.13 -5.28
N GLU A 357 -16.18 -13.07 -4.43
CA GLU A 357 -15.54 -13.34 -3.13
C GLU A 357 -15.69 -14.82 -2.77
N VAL A 358 -14.66 -15.43 -2.18
CA VAL A 358 -14.65 -16.82 -1.71
C VAL A 358 -14.01 -16.88 -0.32
N LEU A 359 -14.71 -17.50 0.63
CA LEU A 359 -14.22 -17.82 1.97
C LEU A 359 -14.28 -19.34 2.15
N ALA A 360 -13.14 -20.00 2.01
CA ALA A 360 -13.03 -21.46 2.08
C ALA A 360 -12.79 -22.03 3.49
N ILE A 361 -12.54 -21.15 4.48
CA ILE A 361 -12.39 -21.55 5.88
C ILE A 361 -13.12 -20.53 6.76
N ASN A 362 -14.39 -20.79 7.04
CA ASN A 362 -15.21 -19.94 7.91
C ASN A 362 -15.26 -20.51 9.34
N SER A 363 -14.38 -20.02 10.22
CA SER A 363 -14.22 -20.56 11.58
C SER A 363 -14.06 -19.42 12.61
N PRO A 364 -15.10 -18.59 12.81
CA PRO A 364 -15.00 -17.39 13.62
C PRO A 364 -14.56 -17.73 15.04
N THR A 365 -13.38 -17.23 15.41
CA THR A 365 -12.70 -17.47 16.70
C THR A 365 -13.57 -17.20 17.96
N ALA A 366 -14.68 -16.47 17.82
CA ALA A 366 -15.61 -16.16 18.91
C ALA A 366 -16.57 -17.31 19.29
N ASP A 367 -16.87 -18.25 18.38
CA ASP A 367 -17.91 -19.27 18.58
C ASP A 367 -17.33 -20.68 18.60
N ARG A 368 -16.74 -21.04 19.75
CA ARG A 368 -16.20 -22.38 20.07
C ARG A 368 -17.22 -23.49 19.78
N GLY A 369 -17.19 -24.04 18.57
CA GLY A 369 -17.91 -25.27 18.17
C GLY A 369 -19.03 -25.11 17.15
N ILE A 370 -19.26 -23.92 16.59
CA ILE A 370 -20.18 -23.74 15.44
C ILE A 370 -19.35 -23.80 14.16
N ILE A 371 -19.52 -24.85 13.36
CA ILE A 371 -19.01 -24.90 11.99
C ILE A 371 -19.87 -23.93 11.19
N SER A 372 -19.26 -22.85 10.70
CA SER A 372 -19.93 -21.93 9.78
C SER A 372 -19.71 -22.42 8.34
N PRO A 373 -20.68 -22.24 7.45
CA PRO A 373 -20.52 -22.65 6.06
C PRO A 373 -19.44 -21.83 5.37
N ASP A 374 -18.72 -22.46 4.45
CA ASP A 374 -17.89 -21.74 3.49
C ASP A 374 -18.81 -20.88 2.61
N LEU A 375 -18.28 -19.77 2.10
CA LEU A 375 -19.08 -18.78 1.40
C LEU A 375 -18.51 -18.50 0.02
N ILE A 376 -19.40 -18.41 -0.96
CA ILE A 376 -19.08 -17.95 -2.32
C ILE A 376 -20.05 -16.81 -2.63
N GLU A 377 -19.54 -15.72 -3.18
CA GLU A 377 -20.35 -14.61 -3.63
C GLU A 377 -20.29 -14.45 -5.14
N LEU A 378 -21.47 -14.27 -5.74
CA LEU A 378 -21.58 -13.82 -7.13
C LEU A 378 -21.90 -12.33 -7.18
N TYR A 379 -21.35 -11.63 -8.17
CA TYR A 379 -21.72 -10.26 -8.49
C TYR A 379 -22.20 -10.17 -9.94
N TYR A 380 -23.25 -9.38 -10.18
CA TYR A 380 -23.81 -9.18 -11.51
C TYR A 380 -23.74 -7.71 -11.96
N ASP A 381 -22.89 -7.46 -12.94
CA ASP A 381 -22.74 -6.17 -13.62
C ASP A 381 -23.49 -6.21 -14.95
N GLY A 382 -24.70 -5.65 -14.98
CA GLY A 382 -25.52 -5.63 -16.20
C GLY A 382 -26.76 -4.74 -16.09
N SER A 383 -27.34 -4.38 -17.24
CA SER A 383 -28.40 -3.36 -17.30
C SER A 383 -29.81 -3.82 -16.87
N ALA A 384 -30.03 -5.13 -16.75
CA ALA A 384 -31.32 -5.71 -16.40
C ALA A 384 -31.15 -7.00 -15.59
N THR A 385 -32.15 -7.35 -14.77
CA THR A 385 -32.17 -8.58 -13.98
C THR A 385 -31.82 -9.82 -14.82
N LEU A 386 -30.82 -10.57 -14.38
CA LEU A 386 -30.39 -11.81 -15.01
C LEU A 386 -31.13 -12.99 -14.39
N SER A 387 -31.67 -13.88 -15.23
CA SER A 387 -32.15 -15.18 -14.77
C SER A 387 -30.96 -16.11 -14.58
N LEU A 388 -30.86 -16.73 -13.40
CA LEU A 388 -29.86 -17.73 -13.10
C LEU A 388 -30.35 -19.15 -13.42
N SER A 389 -31.57 -19.32 -13.94
CA SER A 389 -32.14 -20.66 -14.18
C SER A 389 -31.26 -21.49 -15.12
N GLY A 390 -30.75 -22.62 -14.62
CA GLY A 390 -29.85 -23.50 -15.36
C GLY A 390 -28.37 -23.11 -15.32
N VAL A 391 -28.00 -21.94 -14.80
CA VAL A 391 -26.61 -21.61 -14.45
C VAL A 391 -26.14 -22.65 -13.42
N SER A 392 -24.87 -23.03 -13.48
CA SER A 392 -24.29 -23.98 -12.53
C SER A 392 -22.99 -23.50 -11.92
N ILE A 393 -22.73 -23.94 -10.69
CA ILE A 393 -21.50 -23.69 -9.95
C ILE A 393 -20.97 -25.01 -9.39
N THR A 394 -19.65 -25.14 -9.36
CA THR A 394 -18.95 -26.35 -8.91
C THR A 394 -17.58 -26.01 -8.36
N ASP A 395 -17.11 -26.83 -7.42
CA ASP A 395 -15.72 -26.94 -6.93
C ASP A 395 -14.87 -27.90 -7.80
N ASN A 396 -15.49 -28.65 -8.70
CA ASN A 396 -14.82 -29.62 -9.57
C ASN A 396 -15.19 -29.39 -11.05
N PRO A 397 -14.25 -28.97 -11.92
CA PRO A 397 -14.53 -28.69 -13.32
C PRO A 397 -14.91 -29.94 -14.13
N ASP A 398 -14.56 -31.14 -13.65
CA ASP A 398 -14.99 -32.42 -14.25
C ASP A 398 -16.47 -32.75 -13.95
N GLU A 399 -17.07 -32.04 -12.98
CA GLU A 399 -18.48 -32.14 -12.59
C GLU A 399 -19.18 -30.77 -12.68
N PRO A 400 -19.36 -30.19 -13.89
CA PRO A 400 -19.82 -28.80 -14.07
C PRO A 400 -21.24 -28.51 -13.55
N GLY A 401 -22.00 -29.55 -13.19
CA GLY A 401 -23.39 -29.47 -12.75
C GLY A 401 -23.63 -29.86 -11.30
N LYS A 402 -22.63 -29.78 -10.41
CA LYS A 402 -22.80 -30.12 -8.98
C LYS A 402 -23.94 -29.34 -8.33
N PHE A 403 -23.96 -28.01 -8.49
CA PHE A 403 -25.12 -27.18 -8.16
C PHE A 403 -25.67 -26.51 -9.41
N VAL A 404 -26.98 -26.63 -9.64
CA VAL A 404 -27.70 -25.96 -10.74
C VAL A 404 -28.79 -25.08 -10.16
N PHE A 405 -28.73 -23.79 -10.47
CA PHE A 405 -29.73 -22.83 -10.01
C PHE A 405 -31.13 -23.18 -10.54
N PRO A 406 -32.14 -23.25 -9.66
CA PRO A 406 -33.48 -23.68 -10.05
C PRO A 406 -34.21 -22.62 -10.91
N ALA A 407 -35.30 -23.06 -11.54
CA ALA A 407 -36.19 -22.17 -12.26
C ALA A 407 -36.73 -21.06 -11.36
N GLY A 408 -36.65 -19.80 -11.83
CA GLY A 408 -37.14 -18.63 -11.09
C GLY A 408 -36.09 -17.91 -10.24
N THR A 409 -34.87 -18.46 -10.10
CA THR A 409 -33.77 -17.71 -9.48
C THR A 409 -33.29 -16.60 -10.41
N SER A 410 -33.03 -15.43 -9.84
CA SER A 410 -32.55 -14.25 -10.56
C SER A 410 -31.66 -13.39 -9.69
N ILE A 411 -30.81 -12.60 -10.32
CA ILE A 411 -29.95 -11.59 -9.68
C ILE A 411 -30.18 -10.24 -10.35
N ARG A 412 -30.32 -9.18 -9.56
CA ARG A 412 -30.54 -7.80 -10.03
C ARG A 412 -29.21 -7.15 -10.40
N PRO A 413 -29.24 -6.10 -11.26
CA PRO A 413 -28.08 -5.23 -11.47
C PRO A 413 -27.46 -4.80 -10.13
N ASP A 414 -26.13 -4.86 -10.04
CA ASP A 414 -25.34 -4.46 -8.86
C ASP A 414 -25.62 -5.26 -7.58
N GLU A 415 -26.29 -6.41 -7.70
CA GLU A 415 -26.57 -7.28 -6.57
C GLU A 415 -25.41 -8.25 -6.34
N TYR A 416 -25.09 -8.42 -5.06
CA TYR A 416 -24.21 -9.45 -4.54
C TYR A 416 -25.07 -10.62 -4.04
N LEU A 417 -24.83 -11.82 -4.55
CA LEU A 417 -25.55 -13.02 -4.17
C LEU A 417 -24.64 -13.97 -3.40
N VAL A 418 -24.86 -14.06 -2.10
CA VAL A 418 -24.13 -14.97 -1.20
C VAL A 418 -24.70 -16.39 -1.31
N LEU A 419 -23.81 -17.35 -1.47
CA LEU A 419 -24.05 -18.78 -1.56
C LEU A 419 -23.35 -19.48 -0.40
N TYR A 420 -23.99 -20.50 0.16
CA TYR A 420 -23.46 -21.31 1.24
C TYR A 420 -22.89 -22.61 0.67
N ALA A 421 -21.57 -22.70 0.65
CA ALA A 421 -20.86 -23.92 0.29
C ALA A 421 -20.83 -24.85 1.52
N ASP A 422 -21.94 -25.56 1.72
CA ASP A 422 -22.07 -26.59 2.73
C ASP A 422 -22.93 -27.76 2.22
N SER A 423 -23.19 -28.73 3.11
CA SER A 423 -24.09 -29.86 2.83
C SER A 423 -25.51 -29.66 3.39
N ASP A 424 -25.85 -28.49 3.90
CA ASP A 424 -27.19 -28.21 4.41
C ASP A 424 -28.19 -28.10 3.23
N THR A 425 -29.39 -28.59 3.45
CA THR A 425 -30.48 -28.56 2.46
C THR A 425 -31.80 -28.08 3.05
N THR A 426 -31.77 -27.67 4.32
CA THR A 426 -32.95 -27.40 5.14
C THR A 426 -33.05 -25.95 5.59
N SER A 427 -31.92 -25.27 5.74
CA SER A 427 -31.87 -23.86 6.11
C SER A 427 -32.27 -22.94 4.96
N SER A 428 -32.65 -21.71 5.31
CA SER A 428 -32.93 -20.65 4.33
C SER A 428 -31.63 -20.16 3.69
N GLY A 429 -31.63 -19.97 2.38
CA GLY A 429 -30.44 -19.54 1.65
C GLY A 429 -30.29 -20.36 0.38
N ILE A 430 -29.17 -20.17 -0.31
CA ILE A 430 -28.78 -21.02 -1.44
C ILE A 430 -27.61 -21.87 -0.98
N HIS A 431 -27.90 -23.11 -0.58
CA HIS A 431 -26.91 -24.09 -0.15
C HIS A 431 -26.50 -24.97 -1.33
N LEU A 432 -25.19 -25.09 -1.56
CA LEU A 432 -24.64 -25.67 -2.79
C LEU A 432 -24.57 -27.19 -2.76
N GLY A 433 -24.62 -27.81 -1.58
CA GLY A 433 -24.50 -29.26 -1.41
C GLY A 433 -23.06 -29.79 -1.48
N PHE A 434 -22.07 -28.89 -1.48
CA PHE A 434 -20.64 -29.17 -1.38
C PHE A 434 -19.97 -28.08 -0.53
N ALA A 435 -18.87 -28.44 0.14
CA ALA A 435 -18.04 -27.52 0.92
C ALA A 435 -16.72 -27.29 0.18
N LEU A 436 -15.97 -26.26 0.58
CA LEU A 436 -14.69 -25.93 -0.02
C LEU A 436 -13.52 -26.59 0.72
N ASN A 437 -12.42 -26.81 0.01
CA ASN A 437 -11.17 -27.27 0.58
C ASN A 437 -10.20 -26.09 0.79
N GLY A 438 -10.02 -25.69 2.04
CA GLY A 438 -9.09 -24.64 2.44
C GLY A 438 -7.62 -24.89 2.10
N ASP A 439 -7.22 -26.13 1.82
CA ASP A 439 -5.85 -26.44 1.38
C ASP A 439 -5.62 -26.11 -0.11
N GLY A 440 -6.72 -26.01 -0.87
CA GLY A 440 -6.75 -25.54 -2.25
C GLY A 440 -7.63 -26.37 -3.18
N GLU A 441 -8.23 -25.68 -4.15
CA GLU A 441 -9.11 -26.19 -5.21
C GLU A 441 -9.52 -25.01 -6.13
N GLY A 442 -10.68 -25.06 -6.78
CA GLY A 442 -11.21 -23.89 -7.49
C GLY A 442 -12.73 -23.84 -7.53
N VAL A 443 -13.28 -22.67 -7.84
CA VAL A 443 -14.72 -22.46 -8.07
C VAL A 443 -14.93 -22.09 -9.53
N TYR A 444 -15.90 -22.75 -10.16
CA TYR A 444 -16.19 -22.60 -11.58
C TYR A 444 -17.67 -22.32 -11.80
N LEU A 445 -17.97 -21.27 -12.55
CA LEU A 445 -19.32 -20.82 -12.85
C LEU A 445 -19.61 -21.03 -14.35
N TYR A 446 -20.68 -21.74 -14.68
CA TYR A 446 -21.08 -22.04 -16.05
C TYR A 446 -22.46 -21.46 -16.36
N ASN A 447 -22.66 -21.03 -17.61
CA ASN A 447 -23.98 -20.64 -18.08
C ASN A 447 -24.89 -21.86 -18.30
N ALA A 448 -26.17 -21.62 -18.57
CA ALA A 448 -27.15 -22.69 -18.82
C ALA A 448 -26.87 -23.54 -20.08
N GLY A 449 -25.98 -23.08 -20.96
CA GLY A 449 -25.48 -23.84 -22.11
C GLY A 449 -24.27 -24.72 -21.80
N GLY A 450 -23.69 -24.62 -20.60
CA GLY A 450 -22.48 -25.32 -20.17
C GLY A 450 -21.16 -24.62 -20.55
N GLU A 451 -21.20 -23.35 -20.96
CA GLU A 451 -19.99 -22.57 -21.21
C GLU A 451 -19.49 -21.92 -19.92
N LEU A 452 -18.17 -21.96 -19.68
CA LEU A 452 -17.55 -21.34 -18.50
C LEU A 452 -17.70 -19.81 -18.58
N LEU A 453 -18.29 -19.21 -17.56
CA LEU A 453 -18.46 -17.77 -17.40
C LEU A 453 -17.30 -17.14 -16.62
N ASP A 454 -16.93 -17.75 -15.50
CA ASP A 454 -15.87 -17.27 -14.62
C ASP A 454 -15.31 -18.42 -13.77
N SER A 455 -14.07 -18.28 -13.31
CA SER A 455 -13.45 -19.23 -12.39
C SER A 455 -12.37 -18.59 -11.54
N VAL A 456 -12.06 -19.22 -10.41
CA VAL A 456 -10.91 -18.92 -9.57
C VAL A 456 -10.34 -20.22 -9.02
N GLU A 457 -9.02 -20.39 -9.10
CA GLU A 457 -8.28 -21.47 -8.44
C GLU A 457 -7.41 -20.86 -7.34
N PHE A 458 -7.37 -21.53 -6.19
CA PHE A 458 -6.67 -21.06 -5.00
C PHE A 458 -5.99 -22.22 -4.27
N GLY A 459 -4.91 -21.93 -3.55
CA GLY A 459 -4.21 -22.87 -2.68
C GLY A 459 -4.55 -22.64 -1.21
N LEU A 460 -3.54 -22.65 -0.33
CA LEU A 460 -3.72 -22.57 1.12
C LEU A 460 -4.46 -21.28 1.54
N GLN A 461 -5.66 -21.41 2.10
CA GLN A 461 -6.47 -20.29 2.60
C GLN A 461 -6.30 -20.07 4.10
N LEU A 462 -6.59 -18.85 4.55
CA LEU A 462 -6.56 -18.50 5.96
C LEU A 462 -7.98 -18.53 6.56
N PRO A 463 -8.13 -19.06 7.79
CA PRO A 463 -9.39 -18.94 8.51
C PRO A 463 -9.84 -17.48 8.63
N ASP A 464 -11.13 -17.25 8.42
CA ASP A 464 -11.82 -15.96 8.60
C ASP A 464 -11.33 -14.83 7.68
N LEU A 465 -10.59 -15.15 6.61
CA LEU A 465 -10.20 -14.22 5.55
C LEU A 465 -10.63 -14.80 4.20
N SER A 466 -11.16 -13.95 3.34
CA SER A 466 -11.61 -14.33 2.00
C SER A 466 -10.53 -14.03 0.96
N ILE A 467 -10.64 -14.65 -0.20
CA ILE A 467 -10.09 -14.07 -1.44
C ILE A 467 -11.20 -13.30 -2.12
N GLY A 468 -10.86 -12.13 -2.66
CA GLY A 468 -11.84 -11.24 -3.30
C GLY A 468 -11.22 -10.48 -4.47
N ARG A 469 -12.06 -10.11 -5.43
CA ARG A 469 -11.67 -9.22 -6.53
C ARG A 469 -11.58 -7.78 -6.03
N ILE A 470 -10.46 -7.13 -6.29
CA ILE A 470 -10.21 -5.73 -5.93
C ILE A 470 -9.83 -4.92 -7.16
N GLY A 471 -10.28 -3.67 -7.17
CA GLY A 471 -9.96 -2.71 -8.20
C GLY A 471 -10.58 -3.07 -9.55
N PHE A 472 -10.31 -2.23 -10.53
CA PHE A 472 -10.94 -2.30 -11.84
C PHE A 472 -10.59 -3.54 -12.67
N THR A 473 -9.38 -4.06 -12.52
CA THR A 473 -9.00 -5.29 -13.25
C THR A 473 -9.64 -6.53 -12.63
N GLY A 474 -10.35 -6.39 -11.50
CA GLY A 474 -10.93 -7.51 -10.75
C GLY A 474 -9.85 -8.48 -10.27
N ARG A 475 -8.70 -7.96 -9.84
CA ARG A 475 -7.55 -8.77 -9.40
C ARG A 475 -7.91 -9.50 -8.11
N TRP A 476 -7.73 -10.81 -8.10
CA TRP A 476 -7.84 -11.63 -6.88
C TRP A 476 -6.70 -11.33 -5.92
N THR A 477 -7.04 -11.17 -4.64
CA THR A 477 -6.11 -10.99 -3.53
C THR A 477 -6.77 -11.44 -2.24
N LEU A 478 -6.00 -11.56 -1.15
CA LEU A 478 -6.56 -11.72 0.20
C LEU A 478 -7.37 -10.47 0.59
N THR A 479 -8.54 -10.69 1.17
CA THR A 479 -9.50 -9.67 1.59
C THR A 479 -10.05 -9.96 2.98
N LEU A 480 -10.61 -8.92 3.62
CA LEU A 480 -11.51 -9.13 4.74
C LEU A 480 -12.85 -9.68 4.21
N PRO A 481 -13.56 -10.55 4.95
CA PRO A 481 -14.90 -10.99 4.56
C PRO A 481 -15.88 -9.82 4.42
N THR A 482 -16.40 -9.60 3.21
CA THR A 482 -17.21 -8.42 2.85
C THR A 482 -18.51 -8.75 2.13
N PHE A 483 -19.00 -9.98 2.28
CA PHE A 483 -20.23 -10.48 1.67
C PHE A 483 -21.40 -9.48 1.72
N GLY A 484 -21.95 -9.18 0.56
CA GLY A 484 -23.03 -8.24 0.31
C GLY A 484 -22.56 -6.81 0.01
N GLN A 485 -21.25 -6.55 0.02
CA GLN A 485 -20.63 -5.24 -0.15
C GLN A 485 -19.39 -5.33 -1.07
N ALA A 486 -18.81 -4.17 -1.40
CA ALA A 486 -17.56 -4.13 -2.13
C ALA A 486 -16.40 -4.69 -1.29
N ASN A 487 -15.51 -5.45 -1.94
CA ASN A 487 -14.39 -6.10 -1.30
C ASN A 487 -13.37 -5.12 -0.71
N ILE A 488 -12.78 -5.49 0.43
CA ILE A 488 -11.73 -4.72 1.11
C ILE A 488 -10.47 -5.57 1.22
N THR A 489 -9.36 -5.08 0.69
CA THR A 489 -8.06 -5.78 0.71
C THR A 489 -7.56 -6.00 2.14
N GLN A 490 -7.03 -7.20 2.40
CA GLN A 490 -6.23 -7.50 3.58
C GLN A 490 -4.75 -7.17 3.27
N PRO A 491 -4.10 -6.26 4.03
CA PRO A 491 -2.67 -5.99 3.86
C PRO A 491 -1.81 -7.25 4.03
N LEU A 492 -0.77 -7.35 3.19
CA LEU A 492 0.18 -8.45 3.15
C LEU A 492 1.59 -7.99 3.57
N GLY A 493 2.42 -8.91 4.07
CA GLY A 493 3.83 -8.71 4.40
C GLY A 493 4.79 -9.13 3.27
N ASP A 494 6.10 -8.93 3.48
CA ASP A 494 7.15 -9.28 2.51
C ASP A 494 7.43 -10.79 2.49
N GLN A 495 7.31 -11.41 1.31
CA GLN A 495 7.67 -12.83 1.07
C GLN A 495 9.10 -13.17 1.51
N LYS A 496 10.04 -12.22 1.46
CA LYS A 496 11.46 -12.44 1.73
C LYS A 496 11.78 -12.73 3.20
N THR A 497 10.84 -12.49 4.10
CA THR A 497 11.03 -12.81 5.51
C THR A 497 10.60 -14.23 5.87
N LEU A 498 9.95 -14.96 4.95
CA LEU A 498 9.56 -16.35 5.19
C LEU A 498 10.77 -17.20 5.54
N ARG A 499 10.53 -18.24 6.34
CA ARG A 499 11.55 -19.18 6.79
C ARG A 499 11.06 -20.60 6.60
N ILE A 500 11.93 -21.50 6.17
CA ILE A 500 11.72 -22.93 6.34
C ILE A 500 11.92 -23.20 7.85
N ASN A 501 10.89 -23.67 8.53
CA ASN A 501 10.81 -23.69 9.98
C ASN A 501 11.01 -25.09 10.58
N GLU A 502 10.40 -26.10 10.01
CA GLU A 502 10.47 -27.48 10.49
C GLU A 502 10.37 -28.45 9.29
N LEU A 503 11.04 -29.59 9.37
CA LEU A 503 10.92 -30.69 8.41
C LEU A 503 10.90 -32.04 9.11
N LEU A 504 10.19 -33.00 8.53
CA LEU A 504 10.24 -34.42 8.89
C LEU A 504 10.51 -35.20 7.62
N ALA A 505 11.59 -35.99 7.59
CA ALA A 505 12.03 -36.72 6.38
C ALA A 505 11.97 -38.26 6.51
N ASP A 506 11.40 -38.76 7.61
CA ASP A 506 11.17 -40.19 7.83
C ASP A 506 9.99 -40.38 8.81
N GLY A 507 8.77 -40.10 8.34
CA GLY A 507 7.54 -40.36 9.10
C GLY A 507 7.17 -41.85 9.15
N LEU A 508 6.69 -42.35 10.30
CA LEU A 508 6.17 -43.71 10.40
C LEU A 508 4.97 -43.87 11.34
N VAL A 509 5.08 -43.45 12.60
CA VAL A 509 4.09 -43.73 13.66
C VAL A 509 3.42 -42.45 14.16
N LEU A 510 4.17 -41.36 14.30
CA LEU A 510 3.64 -40.09 14.82
C LEU A 510 2.95 -39.29 13.71
N LEU A 511 3.54 -39.31 12.52
CA LEU A 511 3.03 -38.73 11.28
C LEU A 511 3.34 -39.73 10.15
N GLU A 512 2.36 -40.06 9.32
CA GLU A 512 2.52 -41.06 8.25
C GLU A 512 3.36 -40.54 7.06
N ASP A 513 3.36 -39.21 6.85
CA ASP A 513 4.06 -38.58 5.74
C ASP A 513 5.12 -37.56 6.21
N ASP A 514 6.13 -37.40 5.38
CA ASP A 514 7.14 -36.36 5.47
C ASP A 514 6.48 -34.99 5.28
N PHE A 515 7.04 -33.94 5.89
CA PHE A 515 6.54 -32.59 5.69
C PHE A 515 7.65 -31.53 5.67
N ILE A 516 7.31 -30.40 5.08
CA ILE A 516 8.06 -29.15 5.13
C ILE A 516 7.13 -28.07 5.69
N GLU A 517 7.58 -27.35 6.70
CA GLU A 517 6.84 -26.24 7.27
C GLU A 517 7.52 -24.90 6.94
N LEU A 518 6.72 -23.94 6.48
CA LEU A 518 7.09 -22.54 6.36
C LEU A 518 6.57 -21.75 7.56
N TYR A 519 7.32 -20.77 8.02
CA TYR A 519 6.92 -19.82 9.06
C TYR A 519 6.98 -18.38 8.55
N ASN A 520 5.95 -17.60 8.92
CA ASN A 520 5.89 -16.18 8.68
C ASN A 520 6.21 -15.40 9.98
N PRO A 521 7.39 -14.76 10.09
CA PRO A 521 7.76 -14.00 11.28
C PRO A 521 7.08 -12.63 11.35
N GLN A 522 6.34 -12.17 10.33
CA GLN A 522 5.67 -10.88 10.33
C GLN A 522 4.31 -10.95 11.05
N ALA A 523 3.75 -9.80 11.43
CA ALA A 523 2.41 -9.72 12.00
C ALA A 523 1.30 -9.77 10.94
N SER A 524 1.61 -9.37 9.69
CA SER A 524 0.68 -9.44 8.57
C SER A 524 0.79 -10.80 7.85
N PRO A 525 -0.30 -11.31 7.25
CA PRO A 525 -0.25 -12.46 6.35
C PRO A 525 0.71 -12.27 5.19
N VAL A 526 1.25 -13.35 4.63
CA VAL A 526 2.13 -13.30 3.46
C VAL A 526 1.54 -14.16 2.35
N ASP A 527 1.52 -13.62 1.13
CA ASP A 527 1.16 -14.35 -0.09
C ASP A 527 2.30 -15.27 -0.53
N LEU A 528 2.02 -16.53 -0.79
CA LEU A 528 2.97 -17.55 -1.25
C LEU A 528 2.97 -17.71 -2.77
N THR A 529 2.10 -17.00 -3.48
CA THR A 529 1.97 -17.06 -4.94
C THR A 529 3.29 -16.76 -5.63
N GLY A 530 3.68 -17.63 -6.57
CA GLY A 530 4.89 -17.48 -7.38
C GLY A 530 6.19 -17.83 -6.65
N LEU A 531 6.12 -18.34 -5.42
CA LEU A 531 7.27 -18.91 -4.72
C LEU A 531 7.49 -20.36 -5.15
N TYR A 532 8.73 -20.83 -4.98
CA TYR A 532 9.12 -22.21 -5.30
C TYR A 532 9.76 -22.90 -4.10
N LEU A 533 9.38 -24.15 -3.86
CA LEU A 533 10.06 -25.09 -2.98
C LEU A 533 10.83 -26.14 -3.78
N THR A 534 11.94 -26.60 -3.22
CA THR A 534 12.80 -27.61 -3.86
C THR A 534 13.68 -28.32 -2.86
N ASP A 535 13.90 -29.62 -3.07
CA ASP A 535 14.91 -30.46 -2.43
C ASP A 535 16.27 -30.45 -3.19
N ASN A 536 16.35 -29.70 -4.30
CA ASN A 536 17.53 -29.60 -5.14
C ASN A 536 17.81 -28.13 -5.55
N PRO A 537 18.07 -27.25 -4.57
CA PRO A 537 18.16 -25.81 -4.77
C PRO A 537 19.31 -25.36 -5.69
N VAL A 538 20.31 -26.23 -5.95
CA VAL A 538 21.47 -25.90 -6.78
C VAL A 538 21.16 -26.05 -8.27
N THR A 539 20.37 -27.07 -8.63
CA THR A 539 20.13 -27.40 -10.05
C THR A 539 18.68 -27.27 -10.49
N GLN A 540 17.74 -27.21 -9.55
CA GLN A 540 16.30 -27.10 -9.79
C GLN A 540 15.64 -26.14 -8.77
N PRO A 541 16.01 -24.83 -8.74
CA PRO A 541 15.43 -23.86 -7.81
C PRO A 541 13.93 -23.63 -7.99
N ASP A 542 13.37 -24.04 -9.13
CA ASP A 542 11.98 -23.89 -9.55
C ASP A 542 11.18 -25.20 -9.53
N LYS A 543 11.63 -26.21 -8.76
CA LYS A 543 11.08 -27.58 -8.79
C LYS A 543 9.57 -27.64 -8.52
N HIS A 544 9.12 -27.11 -7.38
CA HIS A 544 7.71 -27.13 -7.01
C HIS A 544 7.19 -25.69 -6.83
N PRO A 545 6.33 -25.17 -7.74
CA PRO A 545 5.66 -23.89 -7.54
C PRO A 545 4.58 -24.01 -6.45
N LEU A 546 4.55 -23.06 -5.51
CA LEU A 546 3.43 -22.95 -4.57
C LEU A 546 2.16 -22.45 -5.28
N GLY A 547 1.01 -22.96 -4.84
CA GLY A 547 -0.29 -22.68 -5.45
C GLY A 547 -0.65 -21.18 -5.47
N SER A 548 -1.38 -20.74 -6.49
CA SER A 548 -1.88 -19.37 -6.58
C SER A 548 -2.81 -19.03 -5.42
N LEU A 549 -2.82 -17.76 -4.99
CA LEU A 549 -3.65 -17.28 -3.90
C LEU A 549 -3.48 -18.13 -2.62
N SER A 550 -2.25 -18.58 -2.34
CA SER A 550 -1.92 -19.29 -1.12
C SER A 550 -1.36 -18.31 -0.10
N PHE A 551 -1.76 -18.41 1.17
CA PHE A 551 -1.37 -17.45 2.18
C PHE A 551 -0.92 -18.14 3.47
N ILE A 552 -0.03 -17.48 4.20
CA ILE A 552 0.38 -17.86 5.55
C ILE A 552 0.06 -16.72 6.51
N ALA A 553 -0.63 -17.02 7.60
CA ALA A 553 -1.04 -15.99 8.58
C ALA A 553 0.17 -15.30 9.22
N GLY A 554 -0.02 -14.10 9.75
CA GLY A 554 1.00 -13.43 10.56
C GLY A 554 1.35 -14.28 11.79
N LYS A 555 2.64 -14.48 12.05
CA LYS A 555 3.15 -15.40 13.09
C LYS A 555 2.66 -16.84 12.92
N GLY A 556 2.15 -17.19 11.74
CA GLY A 556 1.57 -18.50 11.42
C GLY A 556 2.52 -19.40 10.67
N PHE A 557 2.03 -20.60 10.39
CA PHE A 557 2.75 -21.71 9.77
C PHE A 557 1.98 -22.23 8.54
N ALA A 558 2.70 -22.72 7.54
CA ALA A 558 2.12 -23.43 6.40
C ALA A 558 2.85 -24.77 6.25
N VAL A 559 2.09 -25.87 6.34
CA VAL A 559 2.64 -27.24 6.29
C VAL A 559 2.34 -27.82 4.92
N LEU A 560 3.35 -28.39 4.29
CA LEU A 560 3.23 -29.06 3.00
C LEU A 560 3.74 -30.51 3.13
N ILE A 561 2.92 -31.46 2.70
CA ILE A 561 3.22 -32.88 2.73
C ILE A 561 4.20 -33.21 1.59
N ALA A 562 5.35 -33.82 1.92
CA ALA A 562 6.37 -34.18 0.95
C ALA A 562 6.26 -35.65 0.55
N ASP A 563 5.34 -35.97 -0.36
CA ASP A 563 4.98 -37.35 -0.69
C ASP A 563 5.13 -37.73 -2.18
N ASN A 564 5.71 -36.86 -3.01
CA ASN A 564 5.70 -36.91 -4.48
C ASN A 564 4.32 -36.69 -5.11
N ASN A 565 3.47 -35.85 -4.50
CA ASN A 565 2.16 -35.51 -5.03
C ASN A 565 2.08 -34.02 -5.35
N ASN A 566 1.46 -33.67 -6.48
CA ASN A 566 1.29 -32.28 -6.91
C ASN A 566 -0.14 -31.76 -6.66
N GLN A 567 -0.81 -32.31 -5.64
CA GLN A 567 -2.12 -31.81 -5.20
C GLN A 567 -1.93 -30.63 -4.22
N PRO A 568 -2.95 -29.77 -4.04
CA PRO A 568 -2.90 -28.71 -3.03
C PRO A 568 -2.56 -29.26 -1.64
N GLY A 569 -1.66 -28.58 -0.91
CA GLY A 569 -1.14 -29.05 0.38
C GLY A 569 0.04 -30.03 0.29
N HIS A 570 0.44 -30.47 -0.91
CA HIS A 570 1.54 -31.40 -1.14
C HIS A 570 2.66 -30.79 -1.98
N VAL A 571 3.88 -31.34 -1.87
CA VAL A 571 4.98 -31.10 -2.81
C VAL A 571 5.30 -32.33 -3.64
N ASP A 572 5.72 -32.10 -4.89
CA ASP A 572 5.96 -33.14 -5.90
C ASP A 572 7.31 -33.87 -5.74
N PHE A 573 7.84 -33.89 -4.52
CA PHE A 573 9.04 -34.59 -4.11
C PHE A 573 8.92 -35.22 -2.71
N ARG A 574 9.84 -36.12 -2.37
CA ARG A 574 10.01 -36.71 -1.02
C ARG A 574 11.35 -36.31 -0.45
N LEU A 575 11.44 -36.24 0.87
CA LEU A 575 12.67 -35.91 1.57
C LEU A 575 13.54 -37.16 1.77
N SER A 576 14.86 -36.98 1.71
CA SER A 576 15.83 -38.04 1.97
C SER A 576 16.19 -38.14 3.45
N ALA A 577 15.92 -39.27 4.11
CA ALA A 577 16.32 -39.49 5.51
C ALA A 577 17.85 -39.44 5.76
N ASP A 578 18.68 -39.54 4.72
CA ASP A 578 20.15 -39.52 4.87
C ASP A 578 20.74 -38.11 4.99
N ASN A 579 20.31 -37.16 4.16
CA ASN A 579 20.65 -35.73 4.15
C ASN A 579 20.15 -35.11 2.84
N GLU A 580 19.80 -33.83 2.88
CA GLU A 580 19.38 -33.07 1.70
C GLU A 580 19.43 -31.56 1.92
N MET A 581 19.22 -30.78 0.86
CA MET A 581 19.01 -29.34 0.96
C MET A 581 17.60 -28.96 0.54
N ILE A 582 16.88 -28.22 1.37
CA ILE A 582 15.60 -27.62 1.02
C ILE A 582 15.81 -26.13 0.74
N GLY A 583 15.28 -25.62 -0.37
CA GLY A 583 15.32 -24.20 -0.71
C GLY A 583 13.93 -23.62 -0.94
N LEU A 584 13.77 -22.35 -0.54
CA LEU A 584 12.63 -21.50 -0.84
C LEU A 584 13.11 -20.34 -1.71
N PHE A 585 12.48 -20.13 -2.87
CA PHE A 585 12.86 -19.11 -3.86
C PHE A 585 11.70 -18.22 -4.25
N ASP A 586 11.99 -16.96 -4.58
CA ASP A 586 11.02 -16.03 -5.16
C ASP A 586 10.79 -16.29 -6.66
N ALA A 587 9.82 -15.58 -7.25
CA ALA A 587 9.47 -15.69 -8.67
C ALA A 587 10.64 -15.37 -9.64
N GLY A 588 11.66 -14.65 -9.16
CA GLY A 588 12.89 -14.36 -9.89
C GLY A 588 14.01 -15.38 -9.65
N LEU A 589 13.71 -16.48 -8.95
CA LEU A 589 14.65 -17.51 -8.50
C LEU A 589 15.75 -16.98 -7.57
N LYS A 590 15.47 -15.90 -6.84
CA LYS A 590 16.35 -15.46 -5.76
C LYS A 590 16.00 -16.23 -4.49
N GLN A 591 17.03 -16.74 -3.83
CA GLN A 591 16.88 -17.48 -2.57
C GLN A 591 16.24 -16.57 -1.50
N ILE A 592 15.15 -17.05 -0.91
CA ILE A 592 14.53 -16.49 0.31
C ILE A 592 15.14 -17.17 1.53
N ASP A 593 15.09 -18.50 1.57
CA ASP A 593 15.68 -19.31 2.64
C ASP A 593 16.22 -20.64 2.08
N LYS A 594 17.14 -21.27 2.83
CA LYS A 594 17.70 -22.57 2.49
C LYS A 594 18.19 -23.29 3.73
N VAL A 595 17.85 -24.57 3.84
CA VAL A 595 18.22 -25.45 4.95
C VAL A 595 18.97 -26.65 4.39
N PHE A 596 20.06 -27.04 5.05
CA PHE A 596 20.71 -28.33 4.83
C PHE A 596 20.56 -29.14 6.12
N TYR A 597 20.10 -30.37 6.01
CA TYR A 597 19.95 -31.26 7.15
C TYR A 597 20.79 -32.52 6.98
N GLU A 598 21.29 -33.02 8.10
CA GLU A 598 22.12 -34.23 8.23
C GLU A 598 21.22 -35.47 8.41
N PRO A 599 21.74 -36.71 8.60
CA PRO A 599 20.87 -37.89 8.75
C PRO A 599 19.78 -37.72 9.80
N GLN A 600 18.54 -38.03 9.40
CA GLN A 600 17.33 -37.91 10.22
C GLN A 600 17.02 -39.23 10.94
N THR A 601 16.20 -39.14 11.99
CA THR A 601 15.71 -40.31 12.73
C THR A 601 14.22 -40.42 12.52
N THR A 602 13.71 -41.64 12.35
CA THR A 602 12.28 -41.91 12.20
C THR A 602 11.45 -41.20 13.27
N ASP A 603 10.37 -40.53 12.86
CA ASP A 603 9.43 -39.79 13.71
C ASP A 603 10.05 -38.61 14.50
N VAL A 604 11.28 -38.18 14.19
CA VAL A 604 11.93 -37.00 14.79
C VAL A 604 12.09 -35.93 13.73
N SER A 605 11.49 -34.77 13.94
CA SER A 605 11.63 -33.63 13.04
C SER A 605 12.86 -32.79 13.36
N TYR A 606 13.27 -31.96 12.41
CA TYR A 606 14.37 -31.02 12.52
C TYR A 606 13.88 -29.62 12.17
N GLY A 607 14.12 -28.64 13.03
CA GLY A 607 13.56 -27.31 12.82
C GLY A 607 14.18 -26.21 13.68
N ARG A 608 13.78 -24.98 13.40
CA ARG A 608 14.31 -23.77 14.03
C ARG A 608 13.79 -23.61 15.46
N ALA A 609 14.69 -23.28 16.40
CA ALA A 609 14.34 -23.01 17.79
C ALA A 609 15.07 -21.74 18.26
N PRO A 610 14.37 -20.60 18.47
CA PRO A 610 12.93 -20.37 18.29
C PRO A 610 12.51 -20.31 16.81
N ASN A 611 11.19 -20.35 16.55
CA ASN A 611 10.63 -20.27 15.19
C ASN A 611 11.22 -19.11 14.37
N GLY A 612 11.66 -19.42 13.15
CA GLY A 612 12.32 -18.46 12.26
C GLY A 612 13.70 -17.94 12.71
N GLY A 613 14.23 -18.41 13.85
CA GLY A 613 15.57 -18.10 14.34
C GLY A 613 16.67 -18.88 13.61
N ASP A 614 17.94 -18.56 13.89
CA ASP A 614 19.08 -19.14 13.15
C ASP A 614 19.50 -20.54 13.62
N ASP A 615 19.13 -20.92 14.85
CA ASP A 615 19.49 -22.20 15.46
C ASP A 615 18.48 -23.29 15.10
N PHE A 616 18.96 -24.53 14.96
CA PHE A 616 18.15 -25.71 14.65
C PHE A 616 18.34 -26.81 15.69
N GLU A 617 17.25 -27.50 16.00
CA GLU A 617 17.20 -28.60 16.95
C GLU A 617 16.38 -29.78 16.40
N PHE A 618 16.52 -30.95 17.04
CA PHE A 618 15.68 -32.11 16.77
C PHE A 618 14.50 -32.14 17.76
N PHE A 619 13.29 -32.40 17.26
CA PHE A 619 12.09 -32.51 18.09
C PHE A 619 11.58 -33.96 18.09
N GLU A 620 11.63 -34.62 19.26
CA GLU A 620 11.05 -35.95 19.45
C GLU A 620 9.53 -35.98 19.26
N LEU A 621 8.89 -34.81 19.32
CA LEU A 621 7.49 -34.59 18.99
C LEU A 621 7.44 -33.51 17.91
N PRO A 622 7.24 -33.90 16.63
CA PRO A 622 7.06 -32.93 15.55
C PRO A 622 5.89 -31.97 15.82
N THR A 623 6.02 -30.73 15.36
CA THR A 623 5.07 -29.64 15.65
C THR A 623 4.43 -29.00 14.41
N PRO A 624 4.00 -29.77 13.39
CA PRO A 624 3.42 -29.19 12.19
C PRO A 624 2.20 -28.30 12.50
N GLY A 625 2.24 -27.07 12.00
CA GLY A 625 1.20 -26.06 12.19
C GLY A 625 1.25 -25.34 13.54
N ALA A 626 2.27 -25.60 14.36
CA ALA A 626 2.41 -25.08 15.71
C ALA A 626 3.80 -24.51 15.96
N SER A 627 3.93 -23.72 17.03
CA SER A 627 5.24 -23.18 17.41
C SER A 627 6.18 -24.29 17.89
N ASN A 628 7.38 -24.34 17.31
CA ASN A 628 8.47 -25.17 17.81
C ASN A 628 8.79 -24.80 19.26
N PRO A 629 9.11 -25.79 20.13
CA PRO A 629 9.50 -25.52 21.50
C PRO A 629 10.77 -24.67 21.55
N SER A 630 10.77 -23.57 22.32
CA SER A 630 12.00 -22.84 22.61
C SER A 630 12.82 -23.64 23.62
N SER A 631 14.09 -23.94 23.33
CA SER A 631 15.01 -24.41 24.36
C SER A 631 15.12 -23.34 25.45
N GLY A 632 14.54 -23.63 26.62
CA GLY A 632 14.85 -22.88 27.83
C GLY A 632 16.28 -23.22 28.29
N PRO A 633 16.98 -22.30 28.97
CA PRO A 633 18.27 -22.61 29.59
C PRO A 633 18.18 -23.73 30.64
#